data_AF-A0A2I6QKW2-F1
#
_entry.id   AF-A0A2I6QKW2-F1
#
_cell.length_a   1.000
_cell.length_b   1.000
_cell.length_c   1.000
_cell.angle_alpha   90.00
_cell.angle_beta   90.00
_cell.angle_gamma   90.00
#
_symmetry.space_group_name_H-M   'P 1'
#
loop_
_entity.id
_entity.type
_entity.pdbx_description
1 polymer ?
#
loop_
_entity_poly.entity_id
_entity_poly.type
_entity_poly.pdbx_seq_one_letter_code
_entity_poly.pdbx_strand_id
1 'polypeptide(L)' 'MAELAELGVRRISVGGALARAAWGGFLQAAKEIATRGTFSGVAGGVPFDEINKAFD' A
#
# COMPACT_ATOMS: atom_id res chain seq x y z
N MET A 1 -1.50 10.57 -16.09
CA MET A 1 -2.34 9.71 -16.94
C MET A 1 -2.75 10.43 -18.22
N ALA A 2 -3.28 11.66 -18.14
CA ALA A 2 -3.65 12.45 -19.32
C ALA A 2 -2.51 12.59 -20.34
N GLU A 3 -1.30 12.97 -19.91
CA GLU A 3 -0.12 13.10 -20.78
C GLU A 3 0.26 11.77 -21.48
N LEU A 4 0.16 10.64 -20.78
CA LEU A 4 0.45 9.31 -21.37
C LEU A 4 -0.65 8.89 -22.35
N ALA A 5 -1.90 9.26 -22.08
CA ALA A 5 -3.02 9.00 -22.98
C ALA A 5 -2.91 9.82 -24.27
N GLU A 6 -2.47 11.08 -24.20
CA GLU A 6 -2.17 11.93 -25.37
C GLU A 6 -1.05 11.34 -26.24
N LEU A 7 -0.09 10.64 -25.63
CA LEU A 7 0.96 9.90 -26.34
C LEU A 7 0.50 8.53 -26.89
N GLY A 8 -0.78 8.17 -26.75
CA GLY A 8 -1.36 6.95 -27.30
C GLY A 8 -1.16 5.69 -26.45
N VAL A 9 -0.77 5.81 -25.18
CA VAL A 9 -0.63 4.66 -24.28
C VAL A 9 -2.00 4.01 -24.01
N ARG A 10 -2.10 2.69 -24.26
CA ARG A 10 -3.36 1.91 -24.13
C ARG A 10 -3.43 1.08 -22.84
N ARG A 11 -2.30 0.76 -22.23
CA ARG A 11 -2.21 -0.03 -21.00
C ARG A 11 -0.96 0.35 -20.22
N ILE A 12 -1.08 0.46 -18.90
CA ILE A 12 0.04 0.69 -17.98
C ILE A 12 0.11 -0.50 -17.02
N SER A 13 1.26 -1.16 -16.97
CA SER A 13 1.56 -2.18 -15.96
C SER A 13 2.35 -1.54 -14.83
N VAL A 14 2.02 -1.92 -13.60
CA VAL A 14 2.77 -1.52 -12.40
C VAL A 14 3.72 -2.61 -11.91
N GLY A 15 3.72 -3.79 -12.55
CA GLY A 15 4.47 -4.96 -12.09
C GLY A 15 4.22 -5.22 -10.60
N GLY A 16 5.28 -5.43 -9.84
CA GLY A 16 5.22 -5.63 -8.38
C GLY A 16 5.10 -4.34 -7.54
N ALA A 17 4.81 -3.17 -8.12
CA ALA A 17 4.84 -1.91 -7.36
C ALA A 17 3.80 -1.87 -6.22
N LEU A 18 2.59 -2.39 -6.44
CA LEU A 18 1.57 -2.46 -5.37
C LEU A 18 2.00 -3.37 -4.22
N ALA A 19 2.59 -4.52 -4.53
CA ALA A 19 3.14 -5.42 -3.51
C ALA A 19 4.26 -4.75 -2.71
N ARG A 20 5.18 -4.04 -3.38
CA ARG A 20 6.23 -3.25 -2.71
C ARG A 20 5.69 -2.13 -1.84
N ALA A 21 4.63 -1.45 -2.26
CA ALA A 21 3.98 -0.42 -1.44
C ALA A 21 3.39 -1.02 -0.16
N ALA A 22 2.73 -2.18 -0.24
CA ALA A 22 2.22 -2.90 0.92
C ALA A 22 3.35 -3.35 1.87
N TRP A 23 4.44 -3.92 1.34
CA TRP A 23 5.59 -4.32 2.15
C TRP A 23 6.27 -3.14 2.85
N GLY A 24 6.24 -1.94 2.27
CA GLY A 24 6.83 -0.73 2.87
C GLY A 24 6.25 -0.43 4.25
N GLY A 25 4.92 -0.32 4.35
CA GLY A 25 4.23 -0.08 5.62
C GLY A 25 4.42 -1.24 6.60
N PHE A 26 4.32 -2.48 6.11
CA PHE A 26 4.53 -3.68 6.94
C PHE A 26 5.92 -3.71 7.58
N LEU A 27 6.99 -3.54 6.78
CA LEU A 27 8.37 -3.59 7.28
C LEU A 27 8.68 -2.44 8.23
N GLN A 28 8.12 -1.25 7.98
CA GLN A 28 8.27 -0.10 8.89
C GLN A 28 7.64 -0.37 10.26
N ALA A 29 6.40 -0.88 10.30
CA ALA A 29 5.74 -1.24 11.55
C ALA A 29 6.46 -2.40 12.26
N ALA A 30 6.88 -3.44 11.53
CA ALA A 30 7.64 -4.55 12.10
C ALA A 30 8.97 -4.08 12.72
N LYS A 31 9.69 -3.17 12.06
CA LYS A 31 10.93 -2.59 12.57
C LYS A 31 10.69 -1.76 13.84
N GLU A 32 9.62 -0.97 13.89
CA GLU A 32 9.24 -0.22 15.10
C GLU A 32 9.01 -1.18 16.28
N ILE A 33 8.21 -2.22 16.08
CA ILE A 33 7.93 -3.23 17.11
C ILE A 33 9.23 -3.86 17.59
N ALA A 34 10.09 -4.30 16.67
CA ALA A 34 11.33 -4.99 17.00
C ALA A 34 12.37 -4.11 17.71
N THR A 35 12.40 -2.81 17.43
CA THR A 35 13.47 -1.90 17.91
C THR A 35 13.03 -1.00 19.06
N ARG A 36 11.76 -0.63 19.12
CA ARG A 36 11.20 0.34 20.06
C ARG A 36 10.10 -0.25 20.94
N GLY A 37 9.54 -1.41 20.60
CA GLY A 37 8.44 -2.03 21.35
C GLY A 37 7.14 -1.24 21.30
N THR A 38 6.98 -0.36 20.32
CA THR A 38 5.78 0.48 20.14
C THR A 38 4.99 0.04 18.91
N PHE A 39 3.70 0.40 18.88
CA PHE A 39 2.72 -0.05 17.88
C PHE A 39 2.10 1.10 17.09
N SER A 40 2.75 2.27 17.03
CA SER A 40 2.18 3.44 16.34
C SER A 40 2.06 3.19 14.82
N GLY A 41 2.96 2.42 14.23
CA GLY A 41 2.94 2.05 12.82
C GLY A 41 1.76 1.18 12.39
N VAL A 42 1.07 0.49 13.31
CA VAL A 42 -0.15 -0.26 12.96
C VAL A 42 -1.42 0.60 13.10
N ALA A 43 -1.37 1.72 13.82
CA ALA A 43 -2.52 2.60 14.02
C ALA A 43 -3.01 3.27 12.73
N GLY A 44 -2.14 3.40 11.72
CA GLY A 44 -2.49 3.92 10.39
C GLY A 44 -3.02 2.87 9.41
N GLY A 45 -3.28 1.64 9.87
CA GLY A 45 -3.85 0.58 9.03
C GLY A 45 -5.28 0.90 8.57
N VAL A 46 -5.63 0.43 7.38
CA VAL A 46 -7.01 0.54 6.86
C VAL A 46 -7.96 -0.23 7.79
N PRO A 47 -9.07 0.38 8.25
CA PRO A 47 -10.05 -0.31 9.08
C PRO A 47 -10.63 -1.55 8.40
N PHE A 48 -10.87 -2.63 9.17
CA PHE A 48 -11.39 -3.88 8.61
C PHE A 48 -12.77 -3.73 7.96
N ASP A 49 -13.60 -2.78 8.39
CA ASP A 49 -14.90 -2.53 7.75
C ASP A 49 -14.73 -1.96 6.33
N GLU A 50 -13.72 -1.12 6.10
CA GLU A 50 -13.37 -0.62 4.76
C GLU A 50 -12.80 -1.74 3.89
N ILE A 51 -11.97 -2.63 4.46
CA ILE A 51 -11.46 -3.82 3.77
C ILE A 51 -12.64 -4.72 3.35
N ASN A 52 -13.55 -5.05 4.26
CA ASN A 52 -14.69 -5.93 3.97
C ASN A 52 -15.59 -5.35 2.86
N LYS A 53 -15.89 -4.04 2.92
CA LYS A 53 -16.67 -3.34 1.89
C LYS A 53 -16.03 -3.40 0.49
N ALA A 54 -14.72 -3.60 0.38
CA ALA A 54 -14.04 -3.75 -0.91
C ALA A 54 -14.19 -5.14 -1.52
N PHE A 55 -14.62 -6.14 -0.73
CA PHE A 55 -14.75 -7.54 -1.14
C PHE A 55 -16.19 -8.09 -1.10
N ASP A 56 -17.15 -7.33 -0.55
CA ASP A 56 -18.60 -7.58 -0.63
C ASP A 56 -19.20 -7.08 -1.97
#